data_AF-A0A7K0C6A1-F1
#
_entry.id   AF-A0A7K0C6A1-F1
#
_cell.length_a   1.000
_cell.length_b   1.000
_cell.length_c   1.000
_cell.angle_alpha   90.00
_cell.angle_beta   90.00
_cell.angle_gamma   90.00
#
_symmetry.space_group_name_H-M   'P 1'
#
loop_
_entity.id
_entity.type
_entity.pdbx_description
1 polymer ?
#
loop_
_entity_poly.entity_id
_entity_poly.type
_entity_poly.pdbx_seq_one_letter_code
_entity_poly.pdbx_strand_id
1 'polypeptide(L)'
;MVHLAINEGDADHDVVHWLTPVTDAEYAAVDRTVAAFGRLDMAYNNAGVQAPPSDAADETAADFDRVNAVNLRGIWACQKHELRQMRTQGSGAIVNCSSLGGLVGLPERAAYHASKHGVIGLTRSAAVEYAPGASASTPCAPASSRPRWSPTCSKARPRPWPKS
;
A
#
# COMPACT_ATOMS: atom_id res chain seq x y z
N MET A 1 4.32 11.05 -5.72
CA MET A 1 3.79 9.81 -5.13
C MET A 1 2.61 9.39 -6.01
N VAL A 2 2.49 8.10 -6.32
CA VAL A 2 1.41 7.57 -7.16
C VAL A 2 0.53 6.73 -6.25
N HIS A 3 -0.68 7.22 -6.02
CA HIS A 3 -1.77 6.41 -5.49
C HIS A 3 -2.56 5.91 -6.71
N LEU A 4 -2.68 4.59 -6.83
CA LEU A 4 -3.46 3.96 -7.88
C LEU A 4 -4.76 3.44 -7.27
N ALA A 5 -5.87 3.96 -7.76
CA ALA A 5 -7.18 3.43 -7.48
C ALA A 5 -7.70 2.71 -8.73
N ILE A 6 -8.22 1.49 -8.52
CA ILE A 6 -8.81 0.66 -9.57
C ILE A 6 -10.24 0.34 -9.14
N ASN A 7 -11.20 0.50 -10.06
CA ASN A 7 -12.57 0.03 -9.91
C ASN A 7 -12.84 -1.09 -10.93
N GLU A 8 -13.52 -2.15 -10.51
CA GLU A 8 -14.03 -3.19 -11.41
C GLU A 8 -15.44 -2.80 -11.88
N GLY A 9 -15.56 -2.45 -13.16
CA GLY A 9 -16.84 -2.40 -13.87
C GLY A 9 -17.15 -3.75 -14.54
N ASP A 10 -18.42 -3.98 -14.92
CA ASP A 10 -18.96 -5.25 -15.45
C ASP A 10 -18.28 -5.82 -16.73
N ALA A 11 -17.21 -5.21 -17.25
CA ALA A 11 -16.37 -5.79 -18.31
C ALA A 11 -14.98 -5.14 -18.46
N ASP A 12 -14.69 -4.01 -17.83
CA ASP A 12 -13.45 -3.23 -18.00
C ASP A 12 -12.93 -2.68 -16.66
N HIS A 13 -11.60 -2.56 -16.53
CA HIS A 13 -10.96 -1.94 -15.35
C HIS A 13 -10.66 -0.49 -15.64
N ASP A 14 -11.33 0.43 -14.94
CA ASP A 14 -11.01 1.85 -14.99
C ASP A 14 -9.93 2.18 -13.97
N VAL A 15 -8.81 2.72 -14.48
CA VAL A 15 -7.60 3.00 -13.71
C VAL A 15 -7.33 4.49 -13.74
N VAL A 16 -7.28 5.13 -12.57
CA VAL A 16 -6.89 6.54 -12.45
C VAL A 16 -5.68 6.71 -11.56
N HIS A 17 -4.74 7.52 -12.06
CA HIS A 17 -3.53 7.90 -11.37
C HIS A 17 -3.67 9.31 -10.81
N TRP A 18 -3.61 9.44 -9.48
CA TRP A 18 -3.52 10.74 -8.84
C TRP A 18 -2.07 11.02 -8.44
N LEU A 19 -1.51 12.12 -8.93
CA LEU A 19 -0.23 12.62 -8.47
C LEU A 19 -0.48 13.49 -7.23
N THR A 20 -0.32 12.92 -6.04
CA THR A 20 -0.44 13.66 -4.78
C THR A 20 0.90 13.69 -4.04
N PRO A 21 1.30 14.85 -3.50
CA PRO A 21 2.41 14.92 -2.55
C PRO A 21 1.99 14.30 -1.20
N VAL A 22 2.97 13.80 -0.44
CA VAL A 22 2.79 13.13 0.86
C VAL A 22 2.38 14.15 1.94
N THR A 23 1.12 14.57 1.89
CA THR A 23 0.48 15.63 2.69
C THR A 23 -1.01 15.29 2.78
N ASP A 24 -1.82 16.06 3.52
CA ASP A 24 -3.29 15.92 3.62
C ASP A 24 -4.04 15.79 2.26
N ALA A 25 -3.37 16.04 1.14
CA ALA A 25 -3.79 15.73 -0.23
C ALA A 25 -4.20 14.27 -0.49
N GLU A 26 -3.83 13.32 0.36
CA GLU A 26 -4.22 11.89 0.21
C GLU A 26 -5.73 11.69 0.38
N TYR A 27 -6.36 12.47 1.28
CA TYR A 27 -7.82 12.50 1.42
C TYR A 27 -8.50 12.94 0.11
N ALA A 28 -7.94 13.95 -0.55
CA ALA A 28 -8.46 14.44 -1.82
C ALA A 28 -8.32 13.41 -2.95
N ALA A 29 -7.34 12.49 -2.92
CA ALA A 29 -7.24 11.43 -3.92
C ALA A 29 -8.33 10.37 -3.75
N VAL A 30 -8.62 9.97 -2.52
CA VAL A 30 -9.71 9.03 -2.22
C VAL A 30 -11.06 9.66 -2.58
N ASP A 31 -11.31 10.89 -2.14
CA ASP A 31 -12.57 11.59 -2.44
C ASP A 31 -12.77 11.79 -3.96
N ARG A 32 -11.72 12.18 -4.69
CA ARG A 32 -11.80 12.29 -6.16
C ARG A 32 -12.06 10.96 -6.85
N THR A 33 -11.48 9.88 -6.34
CA THR A 33 -11.75 8.53 -6.86
C THR A 33 -13.21 8.16 -6.65
N VAL A 34 -13.72 8.33 -5.43
CA VAL A 34 -15.12 8.03 -5.10
C VAL A 34 -16.06 8.93 -5.89
N ALA A 35 -15.71 10.21 -6.11
CA ALA A 35 -16.51 11.12 -6.92
C ALA A 35 -16.55 10.71 -8.40
N ALA A 36 -15.44 10.18 -8.94
CA ALA A 36 -15.36 9.76 -10.34
C ALA A 36 -15.99 8.38 -10.59
N PHE A 37 -15.86 7.46 -9.62
CA PHE A 37 -16.15 6.03 -9.81
C PHE A 37 -17.24 5.48 -8.87
N GLY A 38 -17.70 6.27 -7.90
CA GLY A 38 -18.68 5.88 -6.89
C GLY A 38 -18.12 5.04 -5.74
N ARG A 39 -16.92 4.44 -5.89
CA ARG A 39 -16.31 3.52 -4.92
C ARG A 39 -14.78 3.45 -5.06
N LEU A 40 -14.13 2.78 -4.11
CA LEU A 40 -12.70 2.45 -4.14
C LEU A 40 -12.50 0.96 -3.85
N ASP A 41 -12.21 0.16 -4.87
CA ASP A 41 -12.06 -1.30 -4.70
C ASP A 41 -10.65 -1.73 -4.36
N MET A 42 -9.67 -1.16 -5.03
CA MET A 42 -8.28 -1.49 -4.82
C MET A 42 -7.43 -0.22 -4.67
N ALA A 43 -6.50 -0.25 -3.73
CA ALA A 43 -5.49 0.78 -3.54
C ALA A 43 -4.08 0.19 -3.55
N TYR A 44 -3.15 0.87 -4.22
CA TYR A 44 -1.73 0.51 -4.21
C TYR A 44 -0.86 1.68 -3.72
N ASN A 45 -0.23 1.49 -2.57
CA ASN A 45 0.59 2.50 -1.91
C ASN A 45 2.08 2.23 -2.15
N ASN A 46 2.70 3.03 -3.04
CA ASN A 46 4.07 2.82 -3.50
C ASN A 46 5.03 4.00 -3.25
N ALA A 47 4.71 4.90 -2.33
CA ALA A 47 5.62 6.01 -2.03
C ALA A 47 6.97 5.49 -1.46
N GLY A 48 8.08 6.02 -1.99
CA GLY A 48 9.42 5.55 -1.66
C GLY A 48 10.52 6.52 -2.05
N VAL A 49 11.39 6.86 -1.10
CA VAL A 49 12.68 7.54 -1.29
C VAL A 49 13.76 6.82 -0.47
N GLN A 50 15.01 7.07 -0.84
CA GLN A 50 16.19 6.60 -0.12
C GLN A 50 17.08 7.80 0.21
N ALA A 51 17.83 7.71 1.31
CA ALA A 51 18.93 8.62 1.61
C ALA A 51 20.22 8.15 0.92
N PRO A 52 21.21 9.03 0.72
CA PRO A 52 22.56 8.61 0.38
C PRO A 52 23.04 7.51 1.34
N PRO A 53 23.85 6.53 0.88
CA PRO A 53 24.42 5.55 1.79
C PRO A 53 25.29 6.24 2.85
N SER A 54 25.10 5.88 4.11
CA SER A 54 25.89 6.39 5.24
C SER A 54 26.01 5.33 6.32
N ASP A 55 27.11 5.30 7.06
CA ASP A 55 27.18 4.50 8.29
C ASP A 55 25.97 4.84 9.18
N ALA A 56 25.45 3.84 9.91
CA ALA A 56 24.27 4.04 10.74
C ALA A 56 24.50 5.04 11.87
N ALA A 57 25.74 5.19 12.35
CA ALA A 57 26.12 6.18 13.35
C ALA A 57 26.22 7.61 12.78
N ASP A 58 26.43 7.74 11.46
CA ASP A 58 26.60 9.02 10.77
C ASP A 58 25.31 9.47 10.05
N GLU A 59 24.26 8.64 10.02
CA GLU A 59 22.98 8.97 9.40
C GLU A 59 22.33 10.15 10.13
N THR A 60 22.04 11.22 9.39
CA THR A 60 21.47 12.43 9.97
C THR A 60 20.01 12.22 10.34
N ALA A 61 19.56 12.87 11.42
CA ALA A 61 18.14 12.89 11.79
C ALA A 61 17.27 13.43 10.65
N ALA A 62 17.75 14.41 9.88
CA ALA A 62 17.02 14.97 8.75
C ALA A 62 16.80 13.95 7.63
N ASP A 63 17.79 13.11 7.30
CA ASP A 63 17.64 12.04 6.33
C ASP A 63 16.72 10.93 6.84
N PHE A 64 16.87 10.55 8.11
CA PHE A 64 15.98 9.58 8.75
C PHE A 64 14.52 10.05 8.70
N ASP A 65 14.26 11.29 9.09
CA ASP A 65 12.93 11.90 9.11
C ASP A 65 12.35 12.01 7.70
N ARG A 66 13.14 12.43 6.71
CA ARG A 66 12.71 12.52 5.31
C ARG A 66 12.32 11.15 4.75
N VAL A 67 13.14 10.12 5.00
CA VAL A 67 12.87 8.75 4.55
C VAL A 67 11.60 8.22 5.21
N ASN A 68 11.45 8.37 6.52
CA ASN A 68 10.27 7.89 7.24
C ASN A 68 9.00 8.67 6.92
N ALA A 69 9.10 9.99 6.71
CA ALA A 69 7.98 10.84 6.32
C ALA A 69 7.35 10.36 5.01
N VAL A 70 8.17 9.98 4.02
CA VAL A 70 7.66 9.49 2.73
C VAL A 70 7.30 8.02 2.78
N ASN A 71 8.21 7.16 3.25
CA ASN A 71 8.09 5.71 3.08
C ASN A 71 7.11 5.07 4.05
N LEU A 72 7.00 5.61 5.27
CA LEU A 72 6.19 5.02 6.33
C LEU A 72 4.97 5.89 6.61
N ARG A 73 5.18 7.16 6.97
CA ARG A 73 4.08 8.07 7.30
C ARG A 73 3.16 8.32 6.10
N GLY A 74 3.72 8.47 4.90
CA GLY A 74 2.91 8.59 3.68
C GLY A 74 2.04 7.39 3.39
N ILE A 75 2.60 6.18 3.48
CA ILE A 75 1.81 4.95 3.30
C ILE A 75 0.72 4.82 4.38
N TRP A 76 1.05 5.12 5.64
CA TRP A 76 0.06 5.14 6.72
C TRP A 76 -1.08 6.12 6.45
N ALA A 77 -0.77 7.32 5.96
CA ALA A 77 -1.75 8.35 5.73
C ALA A 77 -2.71 7.96 4.59
N CYS A 78 -2.20 7.46 3.46
CA CYS A 78 -3.02 6.85 2.40
C CYS A 78 -3.93 5.74 2.96
N GLN A 79 -3.33 4.74 3.61
CA GLN A 79 -4.04 3.57 4.13
C GLN A 79 -5.14 3.95 5.13
N LYS A 80 -4.91 4.96 5.97
CA LYS A 80 -5.93 5.47 6.91
C LYS A 80 -7.18 5.96 6.19
N HIS A 81 -7.03 6.69 5.08
CA HIS A 81 -8.16 7.24 4.33
C HIS A 81 -8.84 6.17 3.47
N GLU A 82 -8.07 5.28 2.85
CA GLU A 82 -8.57 4.12 2.11
C GLU A 82 -9.41 3.21 3.02
N LEU A 83 -8.89 2.85 4.20
CA LEU A 83 -9.61 2.01 5.16
C LEU A 83 -10.91 2.66 5.63
N ARG A 84 -10.94 3.99 5.81
CA ARG A 84 -12.18 4.71 6.17
C ARG A 84 -13.23 4.58 5.08
N GLN A 85 -12.84 4.77 3.81
CA GLN A 85 -13.74 4.63 2.67
C GLN A 85 -14.20 3.17 2.49
N MET A 86 -13.26 2.23 2.48
CA MET A 86 -13.51 0.78 2.36
C MET A 86 -14.43 0.27 3.48
N ARG A 87 -14.31 0.85 4.68
CA ARG A 87 -15.21 0.54 5.79
C ARG A 87 -16.63 1.01 5.59
N THR A 88 -16.83 2.19 5.00
CA THR A 88 -18.15 2.71 4.67
C THR A 88 -18.84 1.86 3.58
N GLN A 89 -18.09 1.41 2.56
CA GLN A 89 -18.65 0.60 1.47
C GLN A 89 -18.71 -0.91 1.77
N GLY A 90 -18.08 -1.38 2.86
CA GLY A 90 -18.12 -2.78 3.27
C GLY A 90 -17.11 -3.72 2.56
N SER A 91 -16.25 -3.19 1.67
CA SER A 91 -15.32 -3.99 0.86
C SER A 91 -14.11 -3.18 0.38
N GLY A 92 -13.04 -3.88 -0.02
CA GLY A 92 -11.89 -3.28 -0.70
C GLY A 92 -10.61 -4.12 -0.55
N ALA A 93 -9.49 -3.68 -1.10
CA ALA A 93 -8.19 -4.30 -0.90
C ALA A 93 -7.08 -3.24 -0.98
N ILE A 94 -6.13 -3.31 -0.05
CA ILE A 94 -4.99 -2.39 -0.01
C ILE A 94 -3.71 -3.19 -0.14
N VAL A 95 -2.85 -2.77 -1.05
CA VAL A 95 -1.50 -3.31 -1.23
C VAL A 95 -0.48 -2.22 -0.90
N ASN A 96 0.29 -2.43 0.16
CA ASN A 96 1.39 -1.54 0.53
C ASN A 96 2.73 -2.07 -0.02
N CYS A 97 3.50 -1.20 -0.67
CA CYS A 97 4.78 -1.56 -1.25
C CYS A 97 5.91 -1.45 -0.22
N SER A 98 6.27 -2.59 0.37
CA SER A 98 7.54 -2.74 1.09
C SER A 98 8.70 -3.07 0.12
N SER A 99 9.79 -3.63 0.60
CA SER A 99 10.91 -4.12 -0.24
C SER A 99 11.60 -5.30 0.44
N LEU A 100 12.63 -5.88 -0.20
CA LEU A 100 13.54 -6.81 0.46
C LEU A 100 14.11 -6.22 1.77
N GLY A 101 14.36 -4.90 1.77
CA GLY A 101 14.79 -4.17 2.96
C GLY A 101 13.76 -4.08 4.10
N GLY A 102 12.52 -4.55 3.88
CA GLY A 102 11.53 -4.75 4.93
C GLY A 102 11.61 -6.13 5.61
N LEU A 103 12.46 -7.03 5.11
CA LEU A 103 12.63 -8.39 5.65
C LEU A 103 14.05 -8.63 6.17
N VAL A 104 15.04 -7.97 5.59
CA VAL A 104 16.45 -8.08 5.96
C VAL A 104 17.07 -6.69 6.07
N GLY A 105 18.14 -6.57 6.86
CA GLY A 105 18.98 -5.36 6.94
C GLY A 105 20.17 -5.42 5.99
N LEU A 106 20.56 -4.28 5.41
CA LEU A 106 21.83 -4.11 4.71
C LEU A 106 22.60 -2.92 5.30
N PRO A 107 23.95 -2.94 5.31
CA PRO A 107 24.74 -1.78 5.70
C PRO A 107 24.37 -0.53 4.90
N GLU A 108 24.61 0.63 5.50
CA GLU A 108 24.45 1.95 4.90
C GLU A 108 23.01 2.37 4.53
N ARG A 109 22.00 1.66 5.05
CA ARG A 109 20.60 1.84 4.67
C ARG A 109 19.64 1.80 5.86
N ALA A 110 20.09 2.20 7.04
CA ALA A 110 19.33 2.02 8.29
C ALA A 110 17.92 2.64 8.24
N ALA A 111 17.78 3.94 7.94
CA ALA A 111 16.46 4.58 7.84
C ALA A 111 15.55 3.92 6.80
N TYR A 112 16.10 3.56 5.63
CA TYR A 112 15.31 2.92 4.56
C TYR A 112 14.78 1.56 5.01
N HIS A 113 15.62 0.70 5.58
CA HIS A 113 15.21 -0.63 6.04
C HIS A 113 14.23 -0.54 7.21
N ALA A 114 14.48 0.36 8.16
CA ALA A 114 13.56 0.63 9.26
C ALA A 114 12.17 1.03 8.74
N SER A 115 12.11 1.98 7.79
CA SER A 115 10.84 2.42 7.20
C SER A 115 10.09 1.28 6.51
N LYS A 116 10.79 0.40 5.77
CA LYS A 116 10.18 -0.72 5.04
C LYS A 116 9.76 -1.88 5.94
N HIS A 117 10.44 -2.11 7.06
CA HIS A 117 9.94 -3.00 8.13
C HIS A 117 8.67 -2.41 8.77
N GLY A 118 8.66 -1.11 9.02
CA GLY A 118 7.49 -0.38 9.51
C GLY A 118 6.27 -0.57 8.62
N VAL A 119 6.43 -0.53 7.29
CA VAL A 119 5.34 -0.78 6.34
C VAL A 119 4.76 -2.20 6.49
N ILE A 120 5.59 -3.21 6.74
CA ILE A 120 5.12 -4.59 6.98
C ILE A 120 4.37 -4.68 8.30
N GLY A 121 4.88 -4.07 9.37
CA GLY A 121 4.20 -4.00 10.67
C GLY A 121 2.83 -3.34 10.54
N LEU A 122 2.78 -2.15 9.94
CA LEU A 122 1.56 -1.41 9.63
C LEU A 122 0.53 -2.25 8.87
N THR A 123 0.97 -2.93 7.81
CA THR A 123 0.11 -3.77 6.97
C THR A 123 -0.46 -4.94 7.77
N ARG A 124 0.36 -5.60 8.59
CA ARG A 124 -0.07 -6.72 9.44
C ARG A 124 -1.06 -6.27 10.51
N SER A 125 -0.81 -5.14 11.16
CA SER A 125 -1.71 -4.59 12.18
C SER A 125 -3.09 -4.31 11.60
N ALA A 126 -3.16 -3.60 10.46
CA ALA A 126 -4.42 -3.34 9.80
C ALA A 126 -5.09 -4.62 9.28
N ALA A 127 -4.33 -5.58 8.75
CA ALA A 127 -4.91 -6.85 8.28
C ALA A 127 -5.58 -7.63 9.42
N VAL A 128 -5.03 -7.59 10.64
CA VAL A 128 -5.66 -8.20 11.82
C VAL A 128 -6.91 -7.43 12.23
N GLU A 129 -6.84 -6.10 12.30
CA GLU A 129 -7.97 -5.24 12.72
C GLU A 129 -9.18 -5.36 11.78
N TYR A 130 -8.93 -5.52 10.48
CA TYR A 130 -9.97 -5.65 9.47
C TYR A 130 -10.17 -7.12 9.02
N ALA A 131 -9.61 -8.11 9.73
CA ALA A 131 -9.92 -9.52 9.41
C ALA A 131 -11.38 -9.86 9.77
N PRO A 132 -12.05 -10.74 9.02
CA PRO A 132 -13.37 -11.24 9.40
C PRO A 132 -13.33 -11.86 10.81
N GLY A 133 -14.10 -11.30 11.75
CA GLY A 133 -14.20 -11.81 13.13
C GLY A 133 -13.23 -11.19 14.15
N ALA A 134 -12.40 -10.21 13.79
CA ALA A 134 -11.45 -9.58 14.72
C ALA A 134 -12.10 -8.63 15.75
N SER A 135 -13.29 -8.09 15.48
CA SER A 135 -14.16 -7.41 16.46
C SER A 135 -15.57 -7.28 15.88
N ALA A 136 -16.61 -7.47 16.69
CA ALA A 136 -18.02 -7.37 16.27
C ALA A 136 -18.47 -5.95 15.79
N SER A 137 -17.57 -4.97 15.75
CA SER A 137 -17.83 -3.57 15.44
C SER A 137 -17.23 -3.06 14.11
N THR A 138 -16.50 -3.89 13.35
CA THR A 138 -15.93 -3.48 12.05
C THR A 138 -16.59 -4.27 10.91
N PRO A 139 -17.58 -3.70 10.20
CA PRO A 139 -18.33 -4.42 9.17
C PRO A 139 -17.58 -4.40 7.84
N CYS A 140 -16.43 -5.06 7.73
CA CYS A 140 -15.71 -5.23 6.45
C CYS A 140 -14.38 -5.92 6.65
N ALA A 141 -14.13 -6.92 5.81
CA ALA A 141 -12.79 -7.38 5.55
C ALA A 141 -12.33 -6.88 4.20
N PRO A 142 -11.17 -6.22 4.07
CA PRO A 142 -10.51 -6.22 2.81
C PRO A 142 -10.17 -7.67 2.50
N ALA A 143 -10.53 -8.13 1.31
CA ALA A 143 -10.27 -9.51 0.93
C ALA A 143 -8.77 -9.76 1.09
N SER A 144 -8.41 -10.60 2.08
CA SER A 144 -7.05 -11.07 2.21
C SER A 144 -6.81 -11.98 1.02
N SER A 145 -6.35 -11.44 -0.10
CA SER A 145 -5.50 -12.22 -0.98
C SER A 145 -4.27 -12.52 -0.13
N ARG A 146 -4.29 -13.66 0.58
CA ARG A 146 -3.03 -14.27 1.01
C ARG A 146 -2.21 -14.32 -0.27
N PRO A 147 -1.09 -13.59 -0.41
CA PRO A 147 -0.20 -13.88 -1.51
C PRO A 147 0.22 -15.31 -1.22
N ARG A 148 -0.21 -16.26 -2.05
CA ARG A 148 0.54 -17.51 -2.16
C ARG A 148 1.90 -17.08 -2.65
N TRP A 149 2.78 -16.80 -1.71
CA TRP A 149 4.17 -16.49 -1.96
C TRP A 149 4.79 -17.74 -2.57
N SER A 150 4.78 -17.80 -3.90
CA SER A 150 5.67 -18.68 -4.66
C SER A 150 6.96 -17.90 -4.88
N PRO A 151 8.14 -18.39 -4.46
CA PRO A 151 9.41 -17.66 -4.60
C PRO A 151 9.89 -17.48 -6.05
N THR A 152 9.06 -17.79 -7.05
CA THR A 152 9.43 -17.75 -8.46
C THR A 152 8.32 -17.15 -9.30
N CYS A 153 8.46 -15.86 -9.61
CA CYS A 153 7.82 -15.23 -10.76
C CYS A 153 8.47 -15.78 -12.05
N SER A 154 8.33 -17.07 -12.34
CA SER A 154 8.88 -17.69 -13.57
C SER A 154 8.06 -18.84 -14.14
N LYS A 155 6.90 -19.19 -13.56
CA LYS A 155 6.08 -20.33 -14.03
C LYS A 155 4.59 -20.02 -14.27
N ALA A 156 4.25 -18.78 -14.61
CA ALA A 156 2.97 -18.53 -15.27
C ALA A 156 3.09 -18.98 -16.73
N ARG A 157 2.72 -20.23 -17.03
CA ARG A 157 2.48 -20.66 -18.42
C ARG A 157 1.19 -19.98 -18.88
N PRO A 158 1.20 -19.21 -19.99
CA PRO A 158 -0.04 -18.65 -20.52
C PRO A 158 -0.98 -19.79 -20.94
N ARG A 159 -2.23 -19.75 -20.47
CA ARG A 159 -3.29 -20.61 -20.99
C ARG A 159 -3.64 -20.11 -22.40
N PRO A 160 -3.72 -20.97 -23.42
CA PRO A 160 -4.18 -20.53 -24.74
C PRO A 160 -5.67 -20.18 -24.67
N TRP A 161 -6.03 -19.05 -25.28
CA TRP A 161 -7.41 -18.60 -25.42
C TRP A 161 -8.22 -19.57 -26.30
N PRO A 162 -9.51 -19.83 -25.98
CA PRO A 162 -10.37 -20.63 -26.85
C PRO A 162 -10.62 -19.87 -28.15
N LYS A 163 -10.41 -20.55 -29.28
CA LYS A 163 -10.78 -20.05 -30.59
C LYS A 163 -12.28 -20.29 -30.80
N SER A 164 -13.02 -19.22 -31.03
CA SER A 164 -14.27 -19.24 -31.81
C SER A 164 -13.99 -18.54 -33.13
#